data_AF-A0A529L3Z7-F1
#
_entry.id   AF-A0A529L3Z7-F1
#
_cell.length_a   1.000
_cell.length_b   1.000
_cell.length_c   1.000
_cell.angle_alpha   90.00
_cell.angle_beta   90.00
_cell.angle_gamma   90.00
#
_symmetry.space_group_name_H-M   'P 1'
#
loop_
_entity.id
_entity.type
_entity.pdbx_description
1 polymer ?
#
loop_
_entity_poly.entity_id
_entity_poly.type
_entity_poly.pdbx_seq_one_letter_code
_entity_poly.pdbx_strand_id
1 'polypeptide(L)'
;VMMLAHNVHDVQVFKRHIHANRLNGIDNEWLTPEQAKEFCPPLNIAKEARYPVMGAALQRRGGTARHDAVAWGYARGASARGVHIIQNCEVTGIKRAANGAVTGVETTRGFIGAKKVGVVAAGHSSVIMDMAGVRMPLESYPLQALVSEPVKPVVPCVVMSNTVHAYISQSDKGELVIGAGTDQYISYSQTGGLHILQHTL
;
A
#
# COMPACT_ATOMS: atom_id res chain seq x y z
N VAL A 1 -0.32 8.16 11.55
CA VAL A 1 -1.42 7.76 10.62
C VAL A 1 -2.75 7.87 11.35
N MET A 2 -3.68 8.66 10.82
CA MET A 2 -4.99 8.93 11.37
C MET A 2 -6.08 8.30 10.50
N MET A 3 -7.01 7.56 11.11
CA MET A 3 -8.18 6.96 10.45
C MET A 3 -9.45 7.63 10.97
N LEU A 4 -10.17 8.34 10.09
CA LEU A 4 -11.36 9.11 10.44
C LEU A 4 -12.61 8.23 10.52
N ALA A 5 -13.39 8.41 11.58
CA ALA A 5 -14.69 7.78 11.77
C ALA A 5 -15.81 8.75 11.43
N HIS A 6 -16.81 8.29 10.67
CA HIS A 6 -17.92 9.12 10.22
C HIS A 6 -19.31 8.55 10.56
N ASN A 7 -19.35 7.34 11.12
CA ASN A 7 -20.58 6.68 11.54
C ASN A 7 -20.32 5.80 12.78
N VAL A 8 -21.40 5.27 13.38
CA VAL A 8 -21.32 4.43 14.59
C VAL A 8 -20.48 3.16 14.35
N HIS A 9 -20.56 2.58 13.15
CA HIS A 9 -19.80 1.39 12.79
C HIS A 9 -18.29 1.68 12.78
N ASP A 10 -17.85 2.77 12.17
CA ASP A 10 -16.44 3.21 12.16
C ASP A 10 -15.90 3.35 13.59
N VAL A 11 -16.67 4.01 14.47
CA VAL A 11 -16.29 4.19 15.88
C VAL A 11 -16.10 2.84 16.57
N GLN A 12 -17.03 1.89 16.37
CA GLN A 12 -16.95 0.56 16.99
C GLN A 12 -15.76 -0.24 16.47
N VAL A 13 -15.54 -0.26 15.15
CA VAL A 13 -14.43 -0.96 14.51
C VAL A 13 -13.09 -0.38 14.96
N PHE A 14 -12.94 0.93 14.96
CA PHE A 14 -11.68 1.56 15.38
C PHE A 14 -11.40 1.38 16.87
N LYS A 15 -12.41 1.45 17.75
CA LYS A 15 -12.20 1.11 19.16
C LYS A 15 -11.73 -0.33 19.32
N ARG A 16 -12.35 -1.28 18.62
CA ARG A 16 -11.90 -2.68 18.59
C ARG A 16 -10.44 -2.79 18.13
N HIS A 17 -10.07 -2.10 17.04
CA HIS A 17 -8.70 -2.09 16.50
C HIS A 17 -7.70 -1.49 17.48
N ILE A 18 -8.05 -0.37 18.14
CA ILE A 18 -7.19 0.27 19.15
C ILE A 18 -6.88 -0.70 20.29
N HIS A 19 -7.90 -1.37 20.83
CA HIS A 19 -7.72 -2.33 21.91
C HIS A 19 -6.88 -3.53 21.45
N ALA A 20 -7.15 -4.07 20.26
CA ALA A 20 -6.36 -5.17 19.69
C ALA A 20 -4.89 -4.76 19.48
N ASN A 21 -4.63 -3.57 18.94
CA ASN A 21 -3.29 -3.04 18.73
C ASN A 21 -2.52 -2.95 20.05
N ARG A 22 -3.14 -2.42 21.10
CA ARG A 22 -2.52 -2.30 22.43
C ARG A 22 -2.17 -3.67 23.04
N LEU A 23 -3.04 -4.66 22.88
CA LEU A 23 -2.76 -6.04 23.30
C LEU A 23 -1.58 -6.67 22.55
N ASN A 24 -1.27 -6.17 21.35
CA ASN A 24 -0.13 -6.59 20.53
C ASN A 24 1.08 -5.65 20.66
N GLY A 25 1.10 -4.74 21.65
CA GLY A 25 2.22 -3.82 21.87
C GLY A 25 2.35 -2.71 20.82
N ILE A 26 1.29 -2.43 20.05
CA ILE A 26 1.23 -1.35 19.07
C ILE A 26 0.51 -0.15 19.68
N ASP A 27 1.17 1.01 19.69
CA ASP A 27 0.59 2.26 20.13
C ASP A 27 -0.58 2.68 19.22
N ASN A 28 -1.73 2.96 19.83
CA ASN A 28 -2.88 3.50 19.12
C ASN A 28 -3.80 4.21 20.13
N GLU A 29 -4.46 5.27 19.70
CA GLU A 29 -5.37 6.05 20.55
C GLU A 29 -6.60 6.53 19.81
N TRP A 30 -7.64 6.81 20.59
CA TRP A 30 -8.86 7.42 20.10
C TRP A 30 -8.80 8.93 20.32
N LEU A 31 -9.16 9.70 19.30
CA LEU A 31 -9.29 11.15 19.35
C LEU A 31 -10.75 11.56 19.13
N THR A 32 -11.19 12.60 19.84
CA THR A 32 -12.42 13.33 19.48
C THR A 32 -12.23 14.09 18.16
N PRO A 33 -13.31 14.56 17.50
CA PRO A 33 -13.18 15.39 16.30
C PRO A 33 -12.29 16.62 16.52
N GLU A 34 -12.41 17.28 17.68
CA GLU A 34 -11.64 18.47 18.03
C GLU A 34 -10.15 18.13 18.21
N GLN A 35 -9.83 17.03 18.90
CA GLN A 35 -8.46 16.54 19.04
C GLN A 35 -7.85 16.12 17.69
N ALA A 36 -8.65 15.52 16.81
CA ALA A 36 -8.22 15.18 15.46
C ALA A 36 -7.91 16.43 14.63
N LYS A 37 -8.78 17.46 14.70
CA LYS A 37 -8.57 18.77 14.07
C LYS A 37 -7.35 19.50 14.63
N GLU A 38 -7.12 19.44 15.93
CA GLU A 38 -5.92 20.01 16.55
C GLU A 38 -4.65 19.35 16.00
N PHE A 39 -4.65 18.02 15.87
CA PHE A 39 -3.51 17.27 15.32
C PHE A 39 -3.34 17.45 13.81
N CYS A 40 -4.44 17.58 13.06
CA CYS A 40 -4.45 17.81 11.62
C CYS A 40 -5.34 19.02 11.28
N PRO A 41 -4.78 20.24 11.37
CA PRO A 41 -5.53 21.49 11.19
C PRO A 41 -6.34 21.63 9.90
N PRO A 42 -5.98 21.02 8.75
CA PRO A 42 -6.81 21.11 7.55
C PRO A 42 -8.18 20.38 7.62
N LEU A 43 -8.40 19.46 8.57
CA LEU A 43 -9.62 18.64 8.60
C LEU A 43 -10.90 19.49 8.70
N ASN A 44 -11.95 19.15 7.95
CA ASN A 44 -13.28 19.73 8.19
C ASN A 44 -14.06 18.86 9.18
N ILE A 45 -14.41 19.41 10.35
CA ILE A 45 -15.20 18.73 11.39
C ILE A 45 -16.62 19.30 11.55
N ALA A 46 -17.09 20.04 10.55
CA ALA A 46 -18.41 20.65 10.59
C ALA A 46 -19.53 19.60 10.63
N LYS A 47 -20.57 19.86 11.42
CA LYS A 47 -21.63 18.88 11.74
C LYS A 47 -22.63 18.70 10.60
N GLU A 48 -22.70 19.68 9.71
CA GLU A 48 -23.56 19.74 8.53
C GLU A 48 -22.99 18.98 7.32
N ALA A 49 -21.74 18.51 7.41
CA ALA A 49 -21.19 17.62 6.39
C ALA A 49 -22.07 16.38 6.24
N ARG A 50 -22.16 15.84 5.01
CA ARG A 50 -22.99 14.65 4.72
C ARG A 50 -22.68 13.46 5.64
N TYR A 51 -21.41 13.32 6.02
CA TYR A 51 -20.88 12.34 6.96
C TYR A 51 -19.88 13.05 7.90
N PRO A 52 -20.36 13.65 9.00
CA PRO A 52 -19.50 14.44 9.88
C PRO A 52 -18.48 13.55 10.60
N VAL A 53 -17.30 14.10 10.91
CA VAL A 53 -16.28 13.39 11.68
C VAL A 53 -16.78 13.16 13.10
N MET A 54 -16.87 11.90 13.52
CA MET A 54 -17.26 11.46 14.87
C MET A 54 -16.05 11.22 15.79
N GLY A 55 -14.85 11.14 15.22
CA GLY A 55 -13.58 10.95 15.91
C GLY A 55 -12.56 10.30 14.99
N ALA A 56 -11.42 9.88 15.55
CA ALA A 56 -10.38 9.21 14.77
C ALA A 56 -9.56 8.22 15.62
N ALA A 57 -9.09 7.15 14.97
CA ALA A 57 -7.98 6.35 15.48
C ALA A 57 -6.66 7.00 15.06
N LEU A 58 -5.70 7.15 15.98
CA LEU A 58 -4.37 7.70 15.67
C LEU A 58 -3.27 6.72 16.13
N GLN A 59 -2.41 6.36 15.19
CA GLN A 59 -1.10 5.77 15.48
C GLN A 59 -0.02 6.81 15.24
N ARG A 60 0.61 7.29 16.32
CA ARG A 60 1.59 8.39 16.25
C ARG A 60 2.86 8.00 15.51
N ARG A 61 3.32 6.75 15.68
CA ARG A 61 4.52 6.23 15.00
C ARG A 61 4.32 5.90 13.52
N GLY A 62 3.07 5.87 13.04
CA GLY A 62 2.77 5.62 11.64
C GLY A 62 3.05 6.86 10.78
N GLY A 63 3.70 6.68 9.63
CA GLY A 63 4.04 7.75 8.71
C GLY A 63 4.22 7.27 7.27
N THR A 64 5.01 8.00 6.50
CA THR A 64 5.33 7.71 5.11
C THR A 64 6.80 7.33 4.95
N ALA A 65 7.16 6.79 3.79
CA ALA A 65 8.54 6.62 3.37
C ALA A 65 8.64 6.89 1.87
N ARG A 66 9.77 7.43 1.42
CA ARG A 66 10.05 7.56 -0.02
C ARG A 66 10.36 6.17 -0.60
N HIS A 67 9.35 5.53 -1.18
CA HIS A 67 9.40 4.13 -1.63
C HIS A 67 10.62 3.81 -2.50
N ASP A 68 11.00 4.70 -3.42
CA ASP A 68 12.16 4.49 -4.29
C ASP A 68 13.47 4.46 -3.50
N ALA A 69 13.62 5.35 -2.51
CA ALA A 69 14.80 5.37 -1.66
C ALA A 69 14.89 4.11 -0.79
N VAL A 70 13.75 3.59 -0.32
CA VAL A 70 13.70 2.31 0.41
C VAL A 70 14.17 1.18 -0.48
N ALA A 71 13.65 1.07 -1.70
CA ALA A 71 14.04 0.04 -2.66
C ALA A 71 15.54 0.13 -3.00
N TRP A 72 16.05 1.32 -3.28
CA TRP A 72 17.47 1.54 -3.58
C TRP A 72 18.37 1.26 -2.38
N GLY A 73 17.92 1.60 -1.16
CA GLY A 73 18.62 1.28 0.08
C GLY A 73 18.83 -0.22 0.26
N TYR A 74 17.76 -1.01 0.07
CA TYR A 74 17.84 -2.47 0.10
C TYR A 74 18.72 -3.02 -1.03
N ALA A 75 18.54 -2.55 -2.27
CA ALA A 75 19.32 -3.00 -3.42
C ALA A 75 20.82 -2.78 -3.22
N ARG A 76 21.20 -1.57 -2.76
CA ARG A 76 22.59 -1.24 -2.41
C ARG A 76 23.12 -2.15 -1.30
N GLY A 77 22.35 -2.34 -0.23
CA GLY A 77 22.74 -3.20 0.90
C GLY A 77 22.92 -4.66 0.51
N ALA A 78 22.07 -5.19 -0.36
CA ALA A 78 22.15 -6.55 -0.88
C ALA A 78 23.35 -6.73 -1.82
N SER A 79 23.54 -5.81 -2.77
CA SER A 79 24.66 -5.85 -3.72
C SER A 79 26.01 -5.78 -3.01
N ALA A 80 26.16 -4.91 -1.99
CA ALA A 80 27.37 -4.84 -1.16
C ALA A 80 27.70 -6.14 -0.41
N ARG A 81 26.73 -7.06 -0.28
CA ARG A 81 26.88 -8.37 0.35
C ARG A 81 26.99 -9.51 -0.69
N GLY A 82 27.20 -9.18 -1.96
CA GLY A 82 27.42 -10.15 -3.04
C GLY A 82 26.14 -10.63 -3.73
N VAL A 83 24.97 -10.05 -3.46
CA VAL A 83 23.75 -10.39 -4.20
C VAL A 83 23.80 -9.81 -5.61
N HIS A 84 23.51 -10.65 -6.61
CA HIS A 84 23.40 -10.22 -8.00
C HIS A 84 21.96 -9.71 -8.28
N ILE A 85 21.84 -8.48 -8.74
CA ILE A 85 20.57 -7.86 -9.13
C ILE A 85 20.54 -7.78 -10.66
N ILE A 86 19.69 -8.58 -11.30
CA ILE A 86 19.65 -8.73 -12.76
C ILE A 86 18.33 -8.13 -13.26
N GLN A 87 18.41 -6.95 -13.88
CA GLN A 87 17.27 -6.30 -14.53
C GLN A 87 17.12 -6.77 -15.98
N ASN A 88 15.98 -6.43 -16.59
CA ASN A 88 15.62 -6.81 -17.97
C ASN A 88 15.77 -8.33 -18.19
N CYS A 89 15.38 -9.10 -17.18
CA CYS A 89 15.54 -10.55 -17.09
C CYS A 89 14.19 -11.14 -16.66
N GLU A 90 13.28 -11.24 -17.61
CA GLU A 90 11.96 -11.78 -17.36
C GLU A 90 12.06 -13.29 -17.15
N VAL A 91 11.45 -13.81 -16.09
CA VAL A 91 11.29 -15.24 -15.87
C VAL A 91 10.15 -15.74 -16.76
N THR A 92 10.45 -16.71 -17.61
CA THR A 92 9.49 -17.30 -18.57
C THR A 92 9.14 -18.75 -18.22
N GLY A 93 9.79 -19.34 -17.22
CA GLY A 93 9.45 -20.66 -16.72
C GLY A 93 10.14 -21.03 -15.42
N ILE A 94 9.56 -21.97 -14.67
CA ILE A 94 10.18 -22.58 -13.47
C ILE A 94 10.52 -24.04 -13.80
N LYS A 95 11.81 -24.39 -13.73
CA LYS A 95 12.27 -25.76 -14.00
C LYS A 95 12.18 -26.61 -12.74
N ARG A 96 11.66 -27.83 -12.91
CA ARG A 96 11.56 -28.84 -11.87
C ARG A 96 12.13 -30.17 -12.34
N ALA A 97 12.78 -30.87 -11.43
CA ALA A 97 13.19 -32.25 -11.64
C ALA A 97 11.99 -33.20 -11.57
N ALA A 98 12.18 -34.46 -11.96
CA ALA A 98 11.13 -35.48 -11.95
C ALA A 98 10.52 -35.72 -10.55
N ASN A 99 11.29 -35.47 -9.49
CA ASN A 99 10.82 -35.53 -8.10
C ASN A 99 10.08 -34.26 -7.64
N GLY A 100 9.83 -33.31 -8.54
CA GLY A 100 9.14 -32.05 -8.27
C GLY A 100 10.03 -30.93 -7.68
N ALA A 101 11.28 -31.21 -7.33
CA ALA A 101 12.18 -30.20 -6.77
C ALA A 101 12.54 -29.12 -7.82
N VAL A 102 12.57 -27.86 -7.41
CA VAL A 102 13.02 -26.77 -8.28
C VAL A 102 14.50 -26.90 -8.61
N THR A 103 14.86 -26.65 -9.86
CA THR A 103 16.25 -26.69 -10.34
C THR A 103 16.73 -25.33 -10.87
N GLY A 104 15.81 -24.40 -11.11
CA GLY A 104 16.12 -23.04 -11.56
C GLY A 104 14.96 -22.37 -12.27
N VAL A 105 15.25 -21.29 -12.97
CA VAL A 105 14.30 -20.53 -13.78
C VAL A 105 14.81 -20.36 -15.21
N GLU A 106 13.89 -20.46 -16.17
CA GLU A 106 14.13 -19.99 -17.53
C GLU A 106 13.87 -18.50 -17.58
N THR A 107 14.75 -17.78 -18.28
CA THR A 107 14.63 -16.33 -18.41
C THR A 107 14.94 -15.87 -19.84
N THR A 108 14.58 -14.64 -20.15
CA THR A 108 14.97 -13.99 -21.42
C THR A 108 16.48 -13.80 -21.57
N ARG A 109 17.27 -14.04 -20.52
CA ARG A 109 18.74 -13.97 -20.51
C ARG A 109 19.41 -15.33 -20.32
N GLY A 110 18.66 -16.42 -20.54
CA GLY A 110 19.12 -17.80 -20.39
C GLY A 110 18.71 -18.44 -19.06
N PHE A 111 19.09 -19.70 -18.89
CA PHE A 111 18.76 -20.48 -17.69
C PHE A 111 19.59 -20.05 -16.49
N ILE A 112 18.93 -19.84 -15.34
CA ILE A 112 19.59 -19.57 -14.06
C ILE A 112 19.29 -20.73 -13.10
N GLY A 113 20.31 -21.54 -12.81
CA GLY A 113 20.22 -22.67 -11.90
C GLY A 113 20.09 -22.23 -10.43
N ALA A 114 19.14 -22.81 -9.71
CA ALA A 114 18.91 -22.50 -8.30
C ALA A 114 18.33 -23.70 -7.53
N LYS A 115 18.83 -23.94 -6.32
CA LYS A 115 18.31 -24.99 -5.42
C LYS A 115 17.01 -24.57 -4.71
N LYS A 116 16.75 -23.27 -4.64
CA LYS A 116 15.58 -22.65 -4.02
C LYS A 116 15.21 -21.41 -4.83
N VAL A 117 13.92 -21.18 -5.01
CA VAL A 117 13.38 -20.00 -5.69
C VAL A 117 12.32 -19.37 -4.79
N GLY A 118 12.44 -18.07 -4.54
CA GLY A 118 11.42 -17.27 -3.85
C GLY A 118 10.71 -16.37 -4.86
N VAL A 119 9.38 -16.38 -4.87
CA VAL A 119 8.56 -15.58 -5.79
C VAL A 119 8.01 -14.37 -5.03
N VAL A 120 8.42 -13.17 -5.47
CA VAL A 120 8.03 -11.86 -4.91
C VAL A 120 7.55 -10.92 -6.01
N ALA A 121 6.71 -11.42 -6.92
CA ALA A 121 6.30 -10.75 -8.15
C ALA A 121 5.03 -9.87 -8.02
N ALA A 122 4.51 -9.70 -6.80
CA ALA A 122 3.31 -8.92 -6.51
C ALA A 122 2.13 -9.29 -7.44
N GLY A 123 1.65 -8.35 -8.26
CA GLY A 123 0.54 -8.57 -9.19
C GLY A 123 0.77 -9.70 -10.21
N HIS A 124 2.02 -10.06 -10.51
CA HIS A 124 2.34 -11.16 -11.44
C HIS A 124 2.60 -12.51 -10.73
N SER A 125 2.33 -12.60 -9.42
CA SER A 125 2.60 -13.83 -8.66
C SER A 125 1.81 -15.03 -9.17
N SER A 126 0.54 -14.84 -9.57
CA SER A 126 -0.27 -15.91 -10.18
C SER A 126 0.33 -16.41 -11.49
N VAL A 127 0.78 -15.50 -12.36
CA VAL A 127 1.45 -15.82 -13.65
C VAL A 127 2.72 -16.64 -13.43
N ILE A 128 3.59 -16.20 -12.51
CA ILE A 128 4.85 -16.90 -12.22
C ILE A 128 4.60 -18.26 -11.58
N MET A 129 3.64 -18.37 -10.65
CA MET A 129 3.37 -19.63 -9.97
C MET A 129 2.66 -20.66 -10.88
N ASP A 130 1.90 -20.20 -11.87
CA ASP A 130 1.32 -21.06 -12.90
C ASP A 130 2.39 -21.76 -13.76
N MET A 131 3.56 -21.13 -13.95
CA MET A 131 4.73 -21.78 -14.59
C MET A 131 5.23 -23.01 -13.80
N ALA A 132 4.92 -23.09 -12.51
CA ALA A 132 5.15 -24.25 -11.67
C ALA A 132 3.88 -25.12 -11.46
N GLY A 133 2.78 -24.84 -12.17
CA GLY A 133 1.50 -25.53 -12.00
C GLY A 133 0.89 -25.35 -10.61
N VAL A 134 1.20 -24.24 -9.94
CA VAL A 134 0.68 -23.91 -8.60
C VAL A 134 -0.34 -22.79 -8.74
N ARG A 135 -1.61 -23.12 -8.46
CA ARG A 135 -2.69 -22.14 -8.48
C ARG A 135 -2.61 -21.22 -7.26
N MET A 136 -2.55 -19.92 -7.49
CA MET A 136 -2.59 -18.89 -6.44
C MET A 136 -4.01 -18.35 -6.26
N PRO A 137 -4.51 -18.18 -5.02
CA PRO A 137 -5.82 -17.58 -4.75
C PRO A 137 -5.72 -16.05 -4.72
N LEU A 138 -5.21 -15.46 -5.80
CA LEU A 138 -4.96 -14.02 -5.93
C LEU A 138 -5.51 -13.50 -7.25
N GLU A 139 -6.01 -12.26 -7.22
CA GLU A 139 -6.47 -11.52 -8.38
C GLU A 139 -5.78 -10.16 -8.42
N SER A 140 -5.51 -9.66 -9.63
CA SER A 140 -4.79 -8.41 -9.84
C SER A 140 -5.74 -7.31 -10.26
N TYR A 141 -5.78 -6.23 -9.49
CA TYR A 141 -6.64 -5.08 -9.72
C TYR A 141 -5.80 -3.82 -9.91
N PRO A 142 -6.19 -2.93 -10.84
CA PRO A 142 -5.63 -1.58 -10.88
C PRO A 142 -5.90 -0.81 -9.59
N LEU A 143 -4.90 -0.08 -9.11
CA LEU A 143 -5.00 0.89 -8.03
C LEU A 143 -4.36 2.19 -8.51
N GLN A 144 -5.12 3.28 -8.43
CA GLN A 144 -4.68 4.58 -8.91
C GLN A 144 -4.29 5.48 -7.73
N ALA A 145 -3.29 6.33 -7.95
CA ALA A 145 -2.85 7.37 -7.04
C ALA A 145 -2.50 8.63 -7.85
N LEU A 146 -2.59 9.79 -7.22
CA LEU A 146 -2.30 11.07 -7.84
C LEU A 146 -1.44 11.95 -6.92
N VAL A 147 -0.80 12.95 -7.52
CA VAL A 147 -0.04 13.98 -6.77
C VAL A 147 -0.49 15.37 -7.17
N SER A 148 -0.50 16.29 -6.21
CA SER A 148 -0.61 17.73 -6.51
C SER A 148 0.72 18.30 -6.99
N GLU A 149 0.71 19.57 -7.41
CA GLU A 149 1.94 20.38 -7.39
C GLU A 149 2.47 20.55 -5.96
N PRO A 150 3.78 20.82 -5.77
CA PRO A 150 4.32 21.07 -4.44
C PRO A 150 3.69 22.31 -3.80
N VAL A 151 3.22 22.16 -2.56
CA VAL A 151 2.69 23.25 -1.75
C VAL A 151 3.44 23.35 -0.41
N LYS A 152 3.27 24.47 0.30
CA LYS A 152 3.85 24.61 1.65
C LYS A 152 3.30 23.51 2.58
N PRO A 153 4.03 23.13 3.64
CA PRO A 153 3.55 22.13 4.60
C PRO A 153 2.19 22.52 5.20
N VAL A 154 1.18 21.68 4.97
CA VAL A 154 -0.19 21.88 5.42
C VAL A 154 -0.81 20.61 6.00
N VAL A 155 -0.45 19.42 5.51
CA VAL A 155 -0.97 18.13 6.03
C VAL A 155 0.13 17.44 6.86
N PRO A 156 0.07 17.51 8.20
CA PRO A 156 1.18 17.08 9.07
C PRO A 156 1.24 15.57 9.30
N CYS A 157 0.25 14.80 8.85
CA CYS A 157 0.19 13.36 9.03
C CYS A 157 -0.54 12.67 7.88
N VAL A 158 -0.42 11.34 7.79
CA VAL A 158 -1.27 10.54 6.92
C VAL A 158 -2.70 10.55 7.46
N VAL A 159 -3.67 10.96 6.65
CA VAL A 159 -5.11 10.91 6.95
C VAL A 159 -5.77 9.90 6.02
N MET A 160 -6.63 9.04 6.57
CA MET A 160 -7.41 8.07 5.81
C MET A 160 -8.88 8.15 6.26
N SER A 161 -9.80 8.03 5.32
CA SER A 161 -11.24 7.88 5.59
C SER A 161 -11.81 6.78 4.71
N ASN A 162 -12.43 5.76 5.32
CA ASN A 162 -13.10 4.71 4.57
C ASN A 162 -14.48 5.17 4.07
N THR A 163 -15.23 5.91 4.90
CA THR A 163 -16.60 6.34 4.59
C THR A 163 -16.64 7.42 3.52
N VAL A 164 -15.73 8.40 3.55
CA VAL A 164 -15.58 9.41 2.48
C VAL A 164 -14.68 8.88 1.35
N HIS A 165 -13.90 7.85 1.64
CA HIS A 165 -13.09 7.07 0.71
C HIS A 165 -11.95 7.84 0.04
N ALA A 166 -10.99 8.27 0.86
CA ALA A 166 -9.71 8.81 0.38
C ALA A 166 -8.63 8.63 1.45
N TYR A 167 -7.38 8.63 1.02
CA TYR A 167 -6.22 8.82 1.88
C TYR A 167 -5.27 9.85 1.28
N ILE A 168 -4.66 10.63 2.16
CA ILE A 168 -3.78 11.73 1.81
C ILE A 168 -2.61 11.83 2.78
N SER A 169 -1.45 12.18 2.25
CA SER A 169 -0.30 12.64 3.01
C SER A 169 0.43 13.72 2.21
N GLN A 170 1.31 14.48 2.85
CA GLN A 170 2.20 15.39 2.15
C GLN A 170 3.62 14.82 2.17
N SER A 171 4.24 14.75 1.01
CA SER A 171 5.63 14.31 0.87
C SER A 171 6.60 15.36 1.41
N ASP A 172 7.84 14.96 1.69
CA ASP A 172 8.93 15.89 2.05
C ASP A 172 9.30 16.86 0.91
N LYS A 173 8.94 16.54 -0.34
CA LYS A 173 9.13 17.42 -1.49
C LYS A 173 8.01 18.46 -1.61
N GLY A 174 6.88 18.25 -0.95
CA GLY A 174 5.79 19.22 -0.81
C GLY A 174 4.51 18.85 -1.54
N GLU A 175 4.51 17.88 -2.45
CA GLU A 175 3.29 17.40 -3.10
C GLU A 175 2.37 16.66 -2.12
N LEU A 176 1.06 16.80 -2.31
CA LEU A 176 0.04 15.97 -1.69
C LEU A 176 -0.04 14.65 -2.46
N VAL A 177 0.16 13.54 -1.76
CA VAL A 177 0.06 12.19 -2.30
C VAL A 177 -1.29 11.62 -1.91
N ILE A 178 -2.14 11.36 -2.90
CA ILE A 178 -3.56 11.04 -2.72
C ILE A 178 -3.89 9.72 -3.40
N GLY A 179 -4.76 8.92 -2.77
CA GLY A 179 -5.38 7.78 -3.41
C GLY A 179 -6.68 7.38 -2.73
N ALA A 180 -7.36 6.40 -3.30
CA ALA A 180 -8.63 5.87 -2.82
C ALA A 180 -8.71 4.36 -3.10
N GLY A 181 -9.88 3.89 -3.54
CA GLY A 181 -10.13 2.48 -3.83
C GLY A 181 -9.51 1.97 -5.12
N THR A 182 -9.53 0.64 -5.25
CA THR A 182 -9.15 -0.05 -6.48
C THR A 182 -10.24 0.08 -7.54
N ASP A 183 -9.84 -0.05 -8.79
CA ASP A 183 -10.78 -0.38 -9.87
C ASP A 183 -11.48 -1.73 -9.56
N GLN A 184 -12.71 -1.89 -10.03
CA GLN A 184 -13.56 -3.04 -9.70
C GLN A 184 -13.49 -4.18 -10.72
N TYR A 185 -12.42 -4.22 -11.52
CA TYR A 185 -12.20 -5.26 -12.53
C TYR A 185 -10.76 -5.77 -12.47
N ILE A 186 -10.59 -7.06 -12.77
CA ILE A 186 -9.27 -7.71 -12.83
C ILE A 186 -8.54 -7.19 -14.06
N SER A 187 -7.32 -6.72 -13.88
CA SER A 187 -6.46 -6.29 -14.97
C SER A 187 -5.00 -6.22 -14.54
N TYR A 188 -4.11 -6.45 -15.52
CA TYR A 188 -2.68 -6.19 -15.41
C TYR A 188 -2.30 -4.83 -16.02
N SER A 189 -3.29 -4.03 -16.41
CA SER A 189 -3.08 -2.69 -16.96
C SER A 189 -2.38 -1.77 -15.94
N GLN A 190 -1.49 -0.92 -16.44
CA GLN A 190 -0.89 0.17 -15.66
C GLN A 190 -1.77 1.44 -15.62
N THR A 191 -2.93 1.40 -16.28
CA THR A 191 -3.93 2.48 -16.26
C THR A 191 -5.26 1.94 -15.71
N GLY A 192 -5.90 2.72 -14.84
CA GLY A 192 -7.26 2.46 -14.36
C GLY A 192 -8.30 3.36 -15.02
N GLY A 193 -9.55 3.23 -14.61
CA GLY A 193 -10.66 4.04 -15.09
C GLY A 193 -10.64 5.45 -14.52
N LEU A 194 -10.83 6.45 -15.38
CA LEU A 194 -10.80 7.88 -15.01
C LEU A 194 -11.80 8.25 -13.89
N HIS A 195 -12.94 7.57 -13.84
CA HIS A 195 -13.99 7.81 -12.85
C HIS A 195 -13.52 7.60 -11.40
N ILE A 196 -12.52 6.74 -11.16
CA ILE A 196 -11.96 6.51 -9.81
C ILE A 196 -11.24 7.77 -9.32
N LEU A 197 -10.42 8.39 -10.18
CA LEU A 197 -9.74 9.65 -9.85
C LEU A 197 -10.75 10.79 -9.65
N GLN A 198 -11.77 10.88 -10.50
CA GLN A 198 -12.83 11.90 -10.39
C GLN A 198 -13.66 11.75 -9.12
N HIS A 199 -13.92 10.53 -8.66
CA HIS A 199 -14.61 10.28 -7.40
C HIS A 199 -13.74 10.62 -6.17
N THR A 200 -12.41 10.58 -6.31
CA THR A 200 -11.46 10.81 -5.20
C THR A 200 -11.32 12.29 -4.84
N LEU A 201 -11.52 13.19 -5.81
CA LEU A 201 -11.39 14.65 -5.67
C LEU A 201 -12.75 15.30 -5.37
#